data_AF-A0A9D1WHZ4-F1
#
_entry.id   AF-A0A9D1WHZ4-F1
#
_cell.length_a   1.000
_cell.length_b   1.000
_cell.length_c   1.000
_cell.angle_alpha   90.00
_cell.angle_beta   90.00
_cell.angle_gamma   90.00
#
_symmetry.space_group_name_H-M   'P 1'
#
loop_
_entity.id
_entity.type
_entity.pdbx_description
1 polymer ?
#
loop_
_entity_poly.entity_id
_entity_poly.type
_entity_poly.pdbx_seq_one_letter_code
_entity_poly.pdbx_strand_id
1 'polypeptide(L)' 'MLSYRPLWETMKRKNITTYTLIAKYNINPRTIHSLKHNKSITMYTLEKLCKILT' A
#
# COMPACT_ATOMS: atom_id res chain seq x y z
N MET A 1 -6.79 16.69 1.58
CA MET A 1 -5.54 16.08 1.09
C MET A 1 -5.66 14.57 1.25
N LEU A 2 -5.45 13.78 0.21
CA LEU A 2 -5.55 12.31 0.32
C LEU A 2 -4.42 11.82 1.24
N SER A 3 -4.72 10.98 2.22
CA SER A 3 -3.71 10.52 3.19
C SER A 3 -3.73 9.00 3.33
N TYR A 4 -2.61 8.37 3.00
CA TYR A 4 -2.41 6.93 3.22
C TYR A 4 -1.79 6.61 4.59
N ARG A 5 -1.79 7.55 5.53
CA ARG A 5 -1.31 7.32 6.92
C ARG A 5 -1.85 6.03 7.57
N PRO A 6 -3.17 5.75 7.58
CA PRO A 6 -3.69 4.53 8.21
C PRO A 6 -3.18 3.25 7.55
N LEU A 7 -2.87 3.28 6.24
CA LEU A 7 -2.25 2.18 5.53
C LEU A 7 -0.85 1.88 6.10
N TRP A 8 -0.01 2.92 6.24
CA TRP A 8 1.35 2.79 6.74
C TRP A 8 1.41 2.34 8.19
N GLU A 9 0.49 2.83 9.04
CA GLU A 9 0.36 2.37 10.42
C GLU A 9 -0.03 0.88 10.49
N THR A 10 -0.96 0.45 9.64
CA THR A 10 -1.37 -0.96 9.57
C THR A 10 -0.20 -1.84 9.11
N MET A 11 0.54 -1.39 8.09
CA MET A 11 1.77 -2.07 7.64
C MET A 11 2.81 -2.18 8.75
N LYS A 12 3.04 -1.11 9.51
CA LYS A 12 3.98 -1.10 10.64
C LYS A 12 3.54 -2.08 11.74
N ARG A 13 2.25 -2.08 12.10
CA ARG A 13 1.69 -3.01 13.09
C ARG A 13 1.81 -4.48 12.67
N LYS A 14 1.68 -4.78 11.38
CA LYS A 14 1.80 -6.13 10.82
C LYS A 14 3.22 -6.53 10.41
N ASN A 15 4.22 -5.68 10.63
CA ASN A 15 5.60 -5.88 10.19
C ASN A 15 5.72 -6.12 8.65
N ILE A 16 4.83 -5.50 7.88
CA ILE A 16 4.81 -5.59 6.41
C ILE A 16 5.58 -4.41 5.84
N THR A 17 6.59 -4.69 5.02
CA THR A 17 7.37 -3.65 4.35
C THR A 17 6.86 -3.40 2.94
N THR A 18 7.25 -2.27 2.34
CA THR A 18 7.00 -2.03 0.91
C THR A 18 7.65 -3.09 0.02
N TYR A 19 8.78 -3.64 0.46
CA TYR A 19 9.43 -4.74 -0.24
C TYR A 19 8.56 -6.00 -0.22
N THR A 20 7.93 -6.32 0.90
CA THR A 20 6.97 -7.43 0.99
C THR A 20 5.81 -7.24 0.01
N LEU A 21 5.28 -6.03 -0.13
CA LEU A 21 4.23 -5.74 -1.11
C LEU A 21 4.68 -6.00 -2.55
N ILE A 22 5.91 -5.63 -2.89
CA ILE A 22 6.46 -5.81 -4.25
C ILE A 22 6.80 -7.28 -4.49
N ALA A 23 7.61 -7.90 -3.62
CA ALA A 23 8.16 -9.23 -3.83
C ALA A 23 7.13 -10.35 -3.56
N LYS A 24 6.31 -10.24 -2.51
CA LYS A 24 5.37 -11.30 -2.11
C LYS A 24 3.99 -11.12 -2.74
N TYR A 25 3.52 -9.88 -2.86
CA TYR A 25 2.18 -9.57 -3.34
C TYR A 25 2.13 -9.01 -4.77
N ASN A 26 3.28 -8.96 -5.43
CA ASN A 26 3.45 -8.51 -6.82
C ASN A 26 2.80 -7.13 -7.06
N ILE A 27 2.90 -6.23 -6.07
CA ILE A 27 2.43 -4.85 -6.20
C ILE A 27 3.46 -4.08 -7.01
N ASN A 28 2.98 -3.35 -8.03
CA ASN A 28 3.84 -2.54 -8.88
C ASN A 28 4.59 -1.48 -8.03
N PRO A 29 5.92 -1.35 -8.14
CA PRO A 29 6.68 -0.28 -7.48
C PRO A 29 6.12 1.13 -7.74
N ARG A 30 5.53 1.36 -8.93
CA ARG A 30 4.85 2.62 -9.27
C ARG A 30 3.68 2.91 -8.33
N THR A 31 2.93 1.89 -7.92
CA THR A 31 1.85 2.04 -6.94
C THR A 31 2.40 2.47 -5.59
N ILE A 32 3.49 1.83 -5.13
CA ILE A 32 4.15 2.21 -3.87
C ILE A 32 4.62 3.67 -3.93
N HIS A 33 5.19 4.09 -5.05
CA HIS A 33 5.56 5.49 -5.28
C HIS A 33 4.33 6.42 -5.18
N SER A 34 3.23 6.10 -5.86
CA SER A 34 1.98 6.89 -5.76
C SER A 34 1.46 7.00 -4.32
N LEU A 35 1.51 5.91 -3.54
CA LEU A 35 1.12 5.91 -2.12
C LEU A 35 2.03 6.82 -1.28
N LYS A 36 3.36 6.77 -1.49
CA LYS A 36 4.32 7.64 -0.78
C LYS A 36 4.10 9.12 -1.08
N HIS A 37 3.71 9.45 -2.30
CA HIS A 37 3.44 10.81 -2.74
C HIS A 37 1.97 11.23 -2.59
N ASN A 38 1.15 10.45 -1.87
CA ASN A 38 -0.28 10.73 -1.67
C ASN A 38 -1.07 10.99 -2.98
N LYS A 39 -0.65 10.33 -4.08
CA LYS A 39 -1.34 10.39 -5.37
C LYS A 39 -2.57 9.48 -5.35
N SER A 40 -3.60 9.84 -6.11
CA SER A 40 -4.78 9.00 -6.30
C SER A 40 -4.39 7.65 -6.92
N ILE A 41 -4.91 6.58 -6.34
CA ILE A 41 -4.81 5.20 -6.86
C ILE A 41 -6.19 4.72 -7.30
N THR A 42 -6.23 3.63 -8.05
CA THR A 42 -7.49 3.00 -8.42
C THR A 42 -8.13 2.25 -7.24
N MET A 43 -9.45 2.17 -7.23
CA MET A 43 -10.21 1.41 -6.22
C MET A 43 -9.76 -0.05 -6.15
N TYR A 44 -9.52 -0.68 -7.30
CA TYR A 44 -8.97 -2.04 -7.39
C TYR A 44 -7.64 -2.21 -6.63
N THR A 45 -6.75 -1.21 -6.72
CA THR A 45 -5.47 -1.23 -6.01
C THR A 45 -5.67 -1.09 -4.51
N LEU A 46 -6.58 -0.21 -4.09
CA LEU A 46 -6.93 -0.02 -2.68
C LEU A 46 -7.51 -1.30 -2.08
N GLU A 47 -8.46 -1.95 -2.77
CA GLU A 47 -9.03 -3.22 -2.32
C GLU A 47 -7.97 -4.32 -2.20
N LYS A 48 -7.06 -4.41 -3.17
CA LYS A 48 -5.96 -5.38 -3.11
C LYS A 48 -5.06 -5.13 -1.89
N LEU A 49 -4.73 -3.87 -1.61
CA LEU A 49 -3.96 -3.49 -0.42
C LEU A 49 -4.71 -3.80 0.87
N CYS A 50 -6.02 -3.50 0.94
CA CYS A 50 -6.85 -3.86 2.08
C CYS A 50 -6.88 -5.38 2.31
N LYS A 51 -7.04 -6.20 1.26
CA LYS A 51 -7.02 -7.68 1.39
C LYS A 51 -5.69 -8.23 1.89
N ILE A 52 -4.58 -7.56 1.57
CA ILE A 52 -3.24 -7.94 2.04
C ILE A 52 -3.02 -7.54 3.51
N LEU A 53 -3.62 -6.43 3.93
CA LEU A 53 -3.38 -5.82 5.24
C LEU A 53 -4.45 -6.15 6.28
N THR A 54 -5.59 -6.72 5.89
CA THR A 54 -6.63 -7.26 6.79
C THR A 54 -6.14 -8.56 7.42
#